data_AF-A0A656JJD1-F1
#
_entry.id   AF-A0A656JJD1-F1
#
_cell.length_a   1.000
_cell.length_b   1.000
_cell.length_c   1.000
_cell.angle_alpha   90.00
_cell.angle_beta   90.00
_cell.angle_gamma   90.00
#
_symmetry.space_group_name_H-M   'P 1'
#
loop_
_entity.id
_entity.type
_entity.pdbx_description
1 polymer ?
#
loop_
_entity_poly.entity_id
_entity_poly.type
_entity_poly.pdbx_seq_one_letter_code
_entity_poly.pdbx_strand_id
1 'polypeptide(L)'
;NRKRWWAALLMAGPGWIIPGALKIMAGAFLAFLALQHEVPVERAAEPTQMYLVAFRYVFSSPEWALAAMTLFVIISQIKINMTNAYAGSLAWSNFFVRVTHSHPGRVVWLVFNVAIALVLMELGVFDAIEQVLGLYANVAIAWIGALVADLVINKPMGWSPKHIEFKRAHLYDINPVGVGAMSIASLVSFCAHFGLFGAIAQAAPPLISLAIALVTAPLLAWLTGGKYYIARISSDTLLYPQGRQESLLCGLCNNAFETPDMAYCPAYRTPICSLCCSLDARCGDQCKPRARLSMQFEDLIGKVLPRFPRHYLHTRLAQYLGLLTILVAGSSGALALIYNQVAHGLIDQSPEAHHLLMLAFLKAFLTVCVFAGVLAWWVVLTRESRRV
;
A
#
# COMPACT_ATOMS: atom_id res chain seq x y z
N ASN A 1 -14.68 10.75 33.86
CA ASN A 1 -13.79 10.34 32.74
C ASN A 1 -14.45 9.58 31.59
N ARG A 2 -15.34 8.59 31.80
CA ARG A 2 -15.91 7.79 30.70
C ARG A 2 -16.56 8.60 29.57
N LYS A 3 -17.42 9.59 29.90
CA LYS A 3 -18.06 10.46 28.89
C LYS A 3 -17.04 11.33 28.13
N ARG A 4 -16.05 11.89 28.82
CA ARG A 4 -14.97 12.70 28.21
C ARG A 4 -14.10 11.86 27.27
N TRP A 5 -13.77 10.64 27.66
CA TRP A 5 -13.00 9.71 26.82
C TRP A 5 -13.76 9.32 25.56
N TRP A 6 -15.04 8.92 25.67
CA TRP A 6 -15.86 8.60 24.51
C TRP A 6 -16.09 9.82 23.60
N ALA A 7 -16.32 11.00 24.16
CA ALA A 7 -16.44 12.23 23.37
C ALA A 7 -15.15 12.53 22.60
N ALA A 8 -13.98 12.43 23.26
CA ALA A 8 -12.69 12.62 22.61
C ALA A 8 -12.44 11.57 21.52
N LEU A 9 -12.70 10.29 21.79
CA LEU A 9 -12.55 9.20 20.82
C LEU A 9 -13.44 9.41 19.59
N LEU A 10 -14.74 9.69 19.80
CA LEU A 10 -15.69 9.87 18.71
C LEU A 10 -15.35 11.13 17.87
N MET A 11 -15.05 12.26 18.51
CA MET A 11 -14.71 13.50 17.78
C MET A 11 -13.37 13.42 17.05
N ALA A 12 -12.39 12.66 17.56
CA ALA A 12 -11.07 12.53 16.92
C ALA A 12 -10.99 11.39 15.89
N GLY A 13 -11.89 10.40 15.96
CA GLY A 13 -11.86 9.20 15.12
C GLY A 13 -13.17 8.97 14.37
N PRO A 14 -13.95 7.94 14.73
CA PRO A 14 -15.07 7.47 13.91
C PRO A 14 -16.20 8.48 13.70
N GLY A 15 -16.37 9.47 14.58
CA GLY A 15 -17.39 10.51 14.43
C GLY A 15 -17.16 11.45 13.25
N TRP A 16 -15.95 11.47 12.66
CA TRP A 16 -15.66 12.18 11.40
C TRP A 16 -16.50 11.70 10.21
N ILE A 17 -17.11 10.51 10.31
CA ILE A 17 -18.06 10.03 9.29
C ILE A 17 -19.27 10.97 9.14
N ILE A 18 -19.68 11.66 10.21
CA ILE A 18 -20.84 12.57 10.18
C ILE A 18 -20.54 13.82 9.34
N PRO A 19 -19.48 14.61 9.63
CA PRO A 19 -19.06 15.68 8.72
C PRO A 19 -18.77 15.20 7.31
N GLY A 20 -18.22 13.99 7.15
CA GLY A 20 -18.00 13.37 5.84
C GLY A 20 -19.30 13.16 5.06
N ALA A 21 -20.31 12.56 5.69
CA ALA A 21 -21.62 12.34 5.10
C ALA A 21 -22.31 13.67 4.74
N LEU A 22 -22.24 14.67 5.63
CA LEU A 22 -22.76 16.01 5.35
C LEU A 22 -22.08 16.66 4.15
N LYS A 23 -20.76 16.50 3.98
CA LYS A 23 -20.03 17.00 2.80
C LYS A 23 -20.47 16.31 1.52
N ILE A 24 -20.66 14.99 1.55
CA ILE A 24 -21.15 14.23 0.38
C ILE A 24 -22.55 14.71 0.01
N MET A 25 -23.45 14.87 0.98
CA MET A 25 -24.79 15.42 0.76
C MET A 25 -24.75 16.84 0.21
N ALA A 26 -23.90 17.71 0.76
CA ALA A 26 -23.72 19.08 0.27
C ALA A 26 -23.18 19.10 -1.17
N GLY A 27 -22.22 18.23 -1.48
CA GLY A 27 -21.71 18.06 -2.85
C GLY A 27 -22.80 17.60 -3.82
N ALA A 28 -23.61 16.62 -3.42
CA ALA A 28 -24.75 16.16 -4.23
C ALA A 28 -25.79 17.27 -4.46
N PHE A 29 -26.06 18.08 -3.43
CA PHE A 29 -26.93 19.24 -3.56
C PHE A 29 -26.35 20.30 -4.51
N LEU A 30 -25.05 20.58 -4.43
CA LEU A 30 -24.38 21.52 -5.35
C LEU A 30 -24.38 21.00 -6.80
N ALA A 31 -24.19 19.70 -7.00
CA ALA A 31 -24.32 19.07 -8.31
C ALA A 31 -25.74 19.23 -8.87
N PHE A 32 -26.75 18.95 -8.05
CA PHE A 32 -28.15 19.16 -8.42
C PHE A 32 -28.43 20.64 -8.77
N LEU A 33 -27.91 21.58 -7.99
CA LEU A 33 -28.03 23.01 -8.27
C LEU A 33 -27.38 23.38 -9.61
N ALA A 34 -26.18 22.88 -9.90
CA ALA A 34 -25.50 23.12 -11.17
C ALA A 34 -26.33 22.62 -12.37
N LEU A 35 -26.92 21.43 -12.26
CA LEU A 35 -27.81 20.88 -13.30
C LEU A 35 -29.07 21.72 -13.51
N GLN A 36 -29.66 22.29 -12.45
CA GLN A 36 -30.79 23.21 -12.55
C GLN A 36 -30.43 24.52 -13.26
N HIS A 37 -29.15 24.90 -13.27
CA HIS A 37 -28.61 26.04 -14.03
C HIS A 37 -28.15 25.65 -15.43
N GLU A 38 -28.62 24.52 -15.96
CA GLU A 38 -28.32 24.03 -17.31
C GLU A 38 -26.81 23.82 -17.57
N VAL A 39 -26.03 23.62 -16.50
CA VAL A 39 -24.63 23.20 -16.65
C VAL A 39 -24.62 21.79 -17.25
N PRO A 40 -23.89 21.54 -18.35
CA PRO A 40 -23.79 20.21 -18.95
C PRO A 40 -23.40 19.16 -17.92
N VAL A 41 -24.02 17.98 -17.97
CA VAL A 41 -23.83 16.89 -16.98
C VAL A 41 -22.34 16.56 -16.78
N GLU A 42 -21.57 16.55 -17.86
CA GLU A 42 -20.12 16.32 -17.88
C GLU A 42 -19.36 17.32 -17.00
N ARG A 43 -19.78 18.59 -16.99
CA ARG A 43 -19.16 19.67 -16.21
C ARG A 43 -19.83 19.89 -14.86
N ALA A 44 -21.04 19.39 -14.66
CA ALA A 44 -21.75 19.50 -13.40
C ALA A 44 -21.07 18.71 -12.28
N ALA A 45 -20.17 17.77 -12.61
CA ALA A 45 -19.30 17.07 -11.67
C ALA A 45 -18.06 17.89 -11.27
N GLU A 46 -17.72 18.96 -12.00
CA GLU A 46 -16.55 19.79 -11.71
C GLU A 46 -16.82 20.72 -10.52
N PRO A 47 -16.00 20.69 -9.45
CA PRO A 47 -16.19 21.56 -8.29
C PRO A 47 -16.16 23.05 -8.63
N THR A 48 -15.38 23.44 -9.63
CA THR A 48 -15.30 24.84 -10.11
C THR A 48 -16.67 25.34 -10.57
N GLN A 49 -17.42 24.55 -11.33
CA GLN A 49 -18.76 24.90 -11.80
C GLN A 49 -19.77 24.89 -10.65
N MET A 50 -19.74 23.84 -9.82
CA MET A 50 -20.59 23.73 -8.63
C MET A 50 -20.48 24.96 -7.72
N TYR A 51 -19.25 25.36 -7.39
CA TYR A 51 -19.01 26.51 -6.52
C TYR A 51 -19.23 27.85 -7.23
N LEU A 52 -18.98 27.97 -8.54
CA LEU A 52 -19.27 29.18 -9.28
C LEU A 52 -20.78 29.49 -9.27
N VAL A 53 -21.62 28.49 -9.53
CA VAL A 53 -23.07 28.63 -9.45
C VAL A 53 -23.48 29.02 -8.03
N ALA A 54 -22.95 28.34 -7.01
CA ALA A 54 -23.28 28.66 -5.62
C ALA A 54 -22.86 30.08 -5.21
N PHE A 55 -21.67 30.54 -5.60
CA PHE A 55 -21.19 31.89 -5.26
C PHE A 55 -21.93 33.00 -5.99
N ARG A 56 -22.55 32.74 -7.15
CA ARG A 56 -23.45 33.70 -7.81
C ARG A 56 -24.72 34.00 -7.01
N TYR A 57 -25.14 33.11 -6.11
CA TYR A 57 -26.22 33.40 -5.16
C TYR A 57 -25.78 34.29 -3.99
N VAL A 58 -24.47 34.33 -3.70
CA VAL A 58 -23.90 35.09 -2.57
C VAL A 58 -23.44 36.47 -3.02
N PHE A 59 -22.80 36.56 -4.19
CA PHE A 59 -22.26 37.81 -4.73
C PHE A 59 -23.07 38.27 -5.94
N SER A 60 -23.49 39.54 -5.93
CA SER A 60 -24.24 40.15 -7.03
C SER A 60 -23.39 40.38 -8.29
N SER A 61 -22.09 40.58 -8.12
CA SER A 61 -21.14 40.81 -9.21
C SER A 61 -20.47 39.49 -9.64
N PRO A 62 -20.47 39.17 -10.96
CA PRO A 62 -19.84 37.95 -11.47
C PRO A 62 -18.35 37.81 -11.16
N GLU A 63 -17.61 38.92 -11.13
CA GLU A 63 -16.17 38.93 -10.86
C GLU A 63 -15.84 38.46 -9.43
N TRP A 64 -16.58 38.94 -8.44
CA TRP A 64 -16.40 38.51 -7.05
C TRP A 64 -16.80 37.06 -6.83
N ALA A 65 -17.85 36.57 -7.51
CA ALA A 65 -18.20 35.15 -7.47
C ALA A 65 -17.09 34.27 -8.06
N LEU A 66 -16.51 34.68 -9.19
CA LEU A 66 -15.38 33.99 -9.81
C LEU A 66 -14.14 34.01 -8.92
N ALA A 67 -13.82 35.15 -8.32
CA ALA A 67 -12.68 35.30 -7.41
C ALA A 67 -12.83 34.43 -6.15
N ALA A 68 -14.02 34.43 -5.53
CA ALA A 68 -14.33 33.60 -4.38
C ALA A 68 -14.26 32.10 -4.70
N MET A 69 -14.83 31.68 -5.83
CA MET A 69 -14.73 30.32 -6.33
C MET A 69 -13.27 29.91 -6.52
N THR A 70 -12.50 30.71 -7.24
CA THR A 70 -11.09 30.43 -7.56
C THR A 70 -10.27 30.29 -6.29
N LEU A 71 -10.41 31.25 -5.34
CA LEU A 71 -9.71 31.20 -4.06
C LEU A 71 -10.09 29.94 -3.26
N PHE A 72 -11.38 29.62 -3.17
CA PHE A 72 -11.87 28.46 -2.44
C PHE A 72 -11.34 27.14 -3.02
N VAL A 73 -11.37 27.00 -4.35
CA VAL A 73 -10.85 25.83 -5.05
C VAL A 73 -9.34 25.72 -4.87
N ILE A 74 -8.57 26.80 -5.05
CA ILE A 74 -7.11 26.79 -4.86
C ILE A 74 -6.74 26.35 -3.44
N ILE A 75 -7.36 26.93 -2.42
CA ILE A 75 -7.09 26.57 -1.01
C ILE A 75 -7.42 25.09 -0.78
N SER A 76 -8.55 24.62 -1.30
CA SER A 76 -8.97 23.22 -1.17
C SER A 76 -7.99 22.27 -1.86
N GLN A 77 -7.55 22.60 -3.07
CA GLN A 77 -6.60 21.80 -3.85
C GLN A 77 -5.22 21.77 -3.19
N ILE A 78 -4.71 22.90 -2.69
CA ILE A 78 -3.45 22.94 -1.94
C ILE A 78 -3.52 22.01 -0.72
N LYS A 79 -4.62 22.06 0.05
CA LYS A 79 -4.78 21.20 1.23
C LYS A 79 -4.79 19.70 0.89
N ILE A 80 -5.52 19.32 -0.15
CA ILE A 80 -5.61 17.93 -0.60
C ILE A 80 -4.25 17.47 -1.13
N ASN A 81 -3.64 18.23 -2.04
CA ASN A 81 -2.35 17.87 -2.65
C ASN A 81 -1.21 17.83 -1.64
N MET A 82 -1.21 18.72 -0.64
CA MET A 82 -0.22 18.67 0.44
C MET A 82 -0.37 17.40 1.29
N THR A 83 -1.61 16.97 1.56
CA THR A 83 -1.88 15.71 2.28
C THR A 83 -1.41 14.50 1.46
N ASN A 84 -1.70 14.47 0.15
CA ASN A 84 -1.29 13.41 -0.75
C ASN A 84 0.25 13.34 -0.90
N ALA A 85 0.92 14.48 -1.05
CA ALA A 85 2.37 14.56 -1.13
C ALA A 85 3.04 14.09 0.18
N TYR A 86 2.49 14.49 1.33
CA TYR A 86 2.97 14.06 2.63
C TYR A 86 2.85 12.53 2.80
N ALA A 87 1.65 11.98 2.56
CA ALA A 87 1.40 10.54 2.68
C ALA A 87 2.28 9.72 1.72
N GLY A 88 2.41 10.16 0.47
CA GLY A 88 3.29 9.53 -0.53
C GLY A 88 4.76 9.53 -0.10
N SER A 89 5.28 10.67 0.37
CA SER A 89 6.67 10.78 0.82
C SER A 89 7.00 9.82 1.97
N LEU A 90 6.06 9.59 2.89
CA LEU A 90 6.21 8.67 4.01
C LEU A 90 6.14 7.21 3.56
N ALA A 91 5.24 6.90 2.62
CA ALA A 91 5.13 5.57 2.04
C ALA A 91 6.42 5.18 1.32
N TRP A 92 6.95 6.07 0.47
CA TRP A 92 8.23 5.87 -0.21
C TRP A 92 9.39 5.72 0.76
N SER A 93 9.49 6.60 1.78
CA SER A 93 10.57 6.50 2.76
C SER A 93 10.53 5.16 3.50
N ASN A 94 9.35 4.72 3.92
CA ASN A 94 9.19 3.45 4.64
C ASN A 94 9.51 2.24 3.75
N PHE A 95 9.09 2.26 2.49
CA PHE A 95 9.36 1.20 1.53
C PHE A 95 10.86 1.09 1.25
N PHE A 96 11.51 2.20 0.87
CA PHE A 96 12.92 2.19 0.52
C PHE A 96 13.84 1.95 1.71
N VAL A 97 13.48 2.38 2.93
CA VAL A 97 14.21 1.99 4.13
C VAL A 97 14.20 0.48 4.31
N ARG A 98 13.06 -0.19 4.10
CA ARG A 98 12.96 -1.65 4.23
C ARG A 98 13.74 -2.40 3.15
N VAL A 99 13.75 -1.88 1.93
CA VAL A 99 14.36 -2.55 0.78
C VAL A 99 15.86 -2.26 0.70
N THR A 100 16.25 -0.99 0.79
CA THR A 100 17.63 -0.53 0.53
C THR A 100 18.44 -0.29 1.80
N HIS A 101 17.81 -0.27 2.98
CA HIS A 101 18.45 0.07 4.24
C HIS A 101 19.09 1.47 4.24
N SER A 102 18.60 2.36 3.37
CA SER A 102 19.06 3.75 3.24
C SER A 102 17.91 4.72 3.50
N HIS A 103 18.21 5.82 4.20
CA HIS A 103 17.24 6.89 4.48
C HIS A 103 17.83 8.26 4.10
N PRO A 104 17.71 8.68 2.83
CA PRO A 104 18.26 9.94 2.34
C PRO A 104 17.51 11.20 2.83
N GLY A 105 16.48 11.03 3.67
CA GLY A 105 15.65 12.12 4.20
C GLY A 105 14.30 12.27 3.50
N ARG A 106 13.30 12.82 4.21
CA ARG A 106 11.91 12.94 3.73
C ARG A 106 11.78 13.84 2.50
N VAL A 107 12.59 14.89 2.41
CA VAL A 107 12.52 15.88 1.30
C VAL A 107 12.77 15.21 -0.05
N VAL A 108 13.73 14.29 -0.13
CA VAL A 108 14.04 13.56 -1.37
C VAL A 108 12.82 12.78 -1.86
N TRP A 109 12.12 12.11 -0.94
CA TRP A 109 10.91 11.35 -1.27
C TRP A 109 9.72 12.23 -1.64
N LEU A 110 9.63 13.44 -1.07
CA LEU A 110 8.62 14.41 -1.45
C LEU A 110 8.84 14.90 -2.88
N VAL A 111 10.07 15.31 -3.22
CA VAL A 111 10.43 15.74 -4.58
C VAL A 111 10.19 14.61 -5.58
N PHE A 112 10.63 13.40 -5.25
CA PHE A 112 10.41 12.21 -6.07
C PHE A 112 8.91 11.94 -6.34
N ASN A 113 8.09 11.97 -5.29
CA ASN A 113 6.65 11.73 -5.40
C ASN A 113 5.94 12.79 -6.26
N VAL A 114 6.28 14.08 -6.07
CA VAL A 114 5.71 15.18 -6.86
C VAL A 114 6.18 15.12 -8.32
N ALA A 115 7.45 14.79 -8.57
CA ALA A 115 7.97 14.66 -9.93
C ALA A 115 7.27 13.54 -10.71
N ILE A 116 7.07 12.36 -10.10
CA ILE A 116 6.31 11.28 -10.74
C ILE A 116 4.87 11.70 -11.01
N ALA A 117 4.21 12.33 -10.02
CA ALA A 117 2.84 12.79 -10.19
C ALA A 117 2.71 13.80 -11.36
N LEU A 118 3.67 14.72 -11.48
CA LEU A 118 3.73 15.69 -12.57
C LEU A 118 3.93 15.02 -13.92
N VAL A 119 4.89 14.09 -14.03
CA VAL A 119 5.12 13.34 -15.27
C VAL A 119 3.87 12.53 -15.69
N LEU A 120 3.22 11.85 -14.75
CA LEU A 120 1.98 11.10 -15.05
C LEU A 120 0.83 12.01 -15.51
N MET A 121 0.75 13.23 -14.97
CA MET A 121 -0.23 14.24 -15.35
C MET A 121 0.04 14.78 -16.76
N GLU A 122 1.28 15.13 -17.08
CA GLU A 122 1.69 15.62 -18.41
C GLU A 122 1.52 14.57 -19.51
N LEU A 123 1.67 13.28 -19.16
CA LEU A 123 1.45 12.17 -20.09
C LEU A 123 -0.04 11.84 -20.31
N GLY A 124 -0.98 12.55 -19.65
CA GLY A 124 -2.41 12.36 -19.86
C GLY A 124 -2.93 10.99 -19.39
N VAL A 125 -2.23 10.33 -18.46
CA VAL A 125 -2.58 8.95 -18.00
C VAL A 125 -3.84 8.93 -17.11
N PHE A 126 -4.47 10.08 -16.87
CA PHE A 126 -5.63 10.21 -15.97
C PHE A 126 -6.80 9.29 -16.31
N ASP A 127 -7.15 9.12 -17.58
CA ASP A 127 -8.26 8.26 -17.99
C ASP A 127 -7.99 6.77 -17.71
N ALA A 128 -6.74 6.33 -17.83
CA ALA A 128 -6.34 4.99 -17.39
C ALA A 128 -6.30 4.84 -15.87
N ILE A 129 -5.97 5.92 -15.16
CA ILE A 129 -5.96 5.90 -13.70
C ILE A 129 -7.36 5.61 -13.16
N GLU A 130 -8.44 6.09 -13.78
CA GLU A 130 -9.80 5.80 -13.30
C GLU A 130 -10.12 4.30 -13.29
N GLN A 131 -9.80 3.58 -14.37
CA GLN A 131 -9.99 2.13 -14.45
C GLN A 131 -9.09 1.38 -13.44
N VAL A 132 -7.84 1.82 -13.31
CA VAL A 132 -6.90 1.24 -12.33
C VAL A 132 -7.36 1.53 -10.90
N LEU A 133 -7.99 2.68 -10.64
CA LEU A 133 -8.47 3.07 -9.33
C LEU A 133 -9.61 2.16 -8.84
N GLY A 134 -10.49 1.73 -9.75
CA GLY A 134 -11.52 0.73 -9.47
C GLY A 134 -10.94 -0.62 -9.02
N LEU A 135 -9.90 -1.11 -9.72
CA LEU A 135 -9.18 -2.32 -9.31
C LEU A 135 -8.41 -2.12 -8.00
N TYR A 136 -7.73 -0.99 -7.84
CA TYR A 136 -7.00 -0.65 -6.62
C TYR A 136 -7.92 -0.57 -5.40
N ALA A 137 -9.13 -0.01 -5.54
CA ALA A 137 -10.10 0.09 -4.46
C ALA A 137 -10.46 -1.29 -3.88
N ASN A 138 -10.55 -2.32 -4.71
CA ASN A 138 -10.80 -3.69 -4.25
C ASN A 138 -9.67 -4.21 -3.33
N VAL A 139 -8.42 -3.93 -3.67
CA VAL A 139 -7.24 -4.31 -2.86
C VAL A 139 -7.20 -3.50 -1.57
N ALA A 140 -7.46 -2.19 -1.64
CA ALA A 140 -7.50 -1.32 -0.47
C ALA A 140 -8.57 -1.76 0.54
N ILE A 141 -9.75 -2.15 0.05
CA ILE A 141 -10.84 -2.67 0.89
C ILE A 141 -10.50 -4.05 1.46
N ALA A 142 -9.84 -4.93 0.70
CA ALA A 142 -9.35 -6.21 1.22
C ALA A 142 -8.40 -5.99 2.40
N TRP A 143 -7.47 -5.03 2.26
CA TRP A 143 -6.51 -4.68 3.29
C TRP A 143 -7.18 -4.10 4.55
N ILE A 144 -8.09 -3.13 4.38
CA ILE A 144 -8.87 -2.56 5.49
C ILE A 144 -9.73 -3.65 6.14
N GLY A 145 -10.38 -4.50 5.36
CA GLY A 145 -11.21 -5.59 5.84
C GLY A 145 -10.42 -6.59 6.68
N ALA A 146 -9.23 -6.99 6.23
CA ALA A 146 -8.34 -7.88 6.99
C ALA A 146 -7.87 -7.23 8.30
N LEU A 147 -7.55 -5.93 8.29
CA LEU A 147 -7.20 -5.18 9.49
C LEU A 147 -8.36 -5.12 10.49
N VAL A 148 -9.57 -4.78 10.00
CA VAL A 148 -10.79 -4.72 10.82
C VAL A 148 -11.11 -6.09 11.41
N ALA A 149 -11.03 -7.16 10.62
CA ALA A 149 -11.22 -8.52 11.10
C ALA A 149 -10.23 -8.87 12.22
N ASP A 150 -8.96 -8.49 12.06
CA ASP A 150 -7.95 -8.75 13.07
C ASP A 150 -8.23 -8.02 14.39
N LEU A 151 -8.57 -6.73 14.30
CA LEU A 151 -8.81 -5.89 15.46
C LEU A 151 -10.12 -6.21 16.18
N VAL A 152 -11.19 -6.51 15.44
CA VAL A 152 -12.56 -6.66 15.96
C VAL A 152 -12.92 -8.12 16.21
N ILE A 153 -12.35 -9.07 15.48
CA ILE A 153 -12.68 -10.50 15.61
C ILE A 153 -11.52 -11.26 16.24
N ASN A 154 -10.32 -11.23 15.66
CA ASN A 154 -9.20 -12.08 16.12
C ASN A 154 -8.71 -11.72 17.52
N LYS A 155 -8.63 -10.41 17.82
CA LYS A 155 -8.19 -9.93 19.14
C LYS A 155 -9.16 -10.35 20.26
N PRO A 156 -10.49 -10.14 20.17
CA PRO A 156 -11.41 -10.62 21.19
C PRO A 156 -11.46 -12.14 21.33
N MET A 157 -11.30 -12.88 20.22
CA MET A 157 -11.29 -14.35 20.21
C MET A 157 -9.98 -14.95 20.75
N GLY A 158 -8.96 -14.12 21.03
CA GLY A 158 -7.66 -14.58 21.55
C GLY A 158 -6.73 -15.18 20.50
N TRP A 159 -7.08 -15.10 19.21
CA TRP A 159 -6.22 -15.57 18.11
C TRP A 159 -5.12 -14.56 17.74
N SER A 160 -5.34 -13.28 18.04
CA SER A 160 -4.33 -12.23 17.97
C SER A 160 -3.88 -11.81 19.37
N PRO A 161 -2.59 -11.47 19.59
CA PRO A 161 -2.13 -10.83 20.82
C PRO A 161 -2.93 -9.57 21.17
N LYS A 162 -3.09 -9.33 22.48
CA LYS A 162 -3.83 -8.16 23.01
C LYS A 162 -3.10 -6.84 22.70
N HIS A 163 -1.77 -6.84 22.87
CA HIS A 163 -0.93 -5.68 22.53
C HIS A 163 -0.58 -5.67 21.03
N ILE A 164 -0.42 -4.47 20.46
CA ILE A 164 0.05 -4.28 19.08
C ILE A 164 1.55 -4.02 19.16
N GLU A 165 2.33 -4.94 18.60
CA GLU A 165 3.78 -4.83 18.56
C GLU A 165 4.21 -4.04 17.32
N PHE A 166 5.01 -2.99 17.51
CA PHE A 166 5.51 -2.13 16.42
C PHE A 166 6.98 -2.40 16.09
N LYS A 167 7.71 -3.08 16.97
CA LYS A 167 9.15 -3.35 16.80
C LYS A 167 9.39 -4.37 15.68
N ARG A 168 10.08 -3.96 14.62
CA ARG A 168 10.50 -4.83 13.51
C ARG A 168 11.19 -6.11 13.97
N ALA A 169 12.02 -6.01 15.01
CA ALA A 169 12.80 -7.14 15.55
C ALA A 169 11.91 -8.24 16.15
N HIS A 170 10.67 -7.93 16.53
CA HIS A 170 9.74 -8.87 17.17
C HIS A 170 8.67 -9.38 16.21
N LEU A 171 8.58 -8.83 15.00
CA LEU A 171 7.58 -9.20 14.01
C LEU A 171 8.15 -10.13 12.94
N TYR A 172 7.29 -11.01 12.42
CA TYR A 172 7.57 -11.75 11.18
C TYR A 172 7.62 -10.79 9.99
N ASP A 173 8.41 -11.14 8.97
CA ASP A 173 8.46 -10.33 7.74
C ASP A 173 7.11 -10.36 7.00
N ILE A 174 6.45 -11.53 6.97
CA ILE A 174 5.11 -11.68 6.45
C ILE A 174 4.24 -12.38 7.50
N ASN A 175 3.12 -11.75 7.85
CA ASN A 175 2.05 -12.42 8.58
C ASN A 175 1.04 -13.01 7.56
N PRO A 176 0.96 -14.35 7.41
CA PRO A 176 0.05 -14.99 6.46
C PRO A 176 -1.43 -14.74 6.80
N VAL A 177 -1.77 -14.38 8.04
CA VAL A 177 -3.15 -14.05 8.41
C VAL A 177 -3.62 -12.80 7.67
N GLY A 178 -2.90 -11.70 7.82
CA GLY A 178 -3.27 -10.42 7.18
C GLY A 178 -3.01 -10.43 5.68
N VAL A 179 -1.78 -10.78 5.26
CA VAL A 179 -1.39 -10.75 3.84
C VAL A 179 -2.12 -11.83 3.04
N GLY A 180 -2.32 -13.01 3.61
CA GLY A 180 -3.06 -14.10 2.97
C GLY A 180 -4.54 -13.74 2.80
N ALA A 181 -5.20 -13.23 3.83
CA ALA A 181 -6.59 -12.78 3.74
C ALA A 181 -6.77 -11.66 2.71
N MET A 182 -5.89 -10.64 2.75
CA MET A 182 -5.88 -9.55 1.77
C MET A 182 -5.72 -10.08 0.34
N SER A 183 -4.81 -11.03 0.12
CA SER A 183 -4.53 -11.59 -1.21
C SER A 183 -5.71 -12.42 -1.73
N ILE A 184 -6.29 -13.28 -0.89
CA ILE A 184 -7.46 -14.10 -1.24
C ILE A 184 -8.66 -13.20 -1.56
N ALA A 185 -8.95 -12.22 -0.71
CA ALA A 185 -10.04 -11.27 -0.92
C ALA A 185 -9.87 -10.45 -2.20
N SER A 186 -8.65 -9.97 -2.46
CA SER A 186 -8.34 -9.22 -3.69
C SER A 186 -8.53 -10.09 -4.93
N LEU A 187 -8.05 -11.34 -4.91
CA LEU A 187 -8.18 -12.27 -6.04
C LEU A 187 -9.65 -12.60 -6.33
N VAL A 188 -10.43 -12.92 -5.31
CA VAL A 188 -11.86 -13.21 -5.47
C VAL A 188 -12.61 -11.97 -5.97
N SER A 189 -12.27 -10.79 -5.45
CA SER A 189 -12.86 -9.53 -5.91
C SER A 189 -12.51 -9.22 -7.36
N PHE A 190 -11.27 -9.48 -7.81
CA PHE A 190 -10.90 -9.35 -9.22
C PHE A 190 -11.67 -10.32 -10.11
N CYS A 191 -11.81 -11.58 -9.72
CA CYS A 191 -12.64 -12.54 -10.44
C CYS A 191 -14.10 -12.04 -10.56
N ALA A 192 -14.64 -11.43 -9.50
CA ALA A 192 -15.98 -10.82 -9.53
C ALA A 192 -16.04 -9.61 -10.46
N HIS A 193 -15.04 -8.73 -10.41
CA HIS A 193 -14.94 -7.52 -11.23
C HIS A 193 -14.90 -7.86 -12.74
N PHE A 194 -14.23 -8.95 -13.12
CA PHE A 194 -14.21 -9.45 -14.50
C PHE A 194 -15.44 -10.31 -14.87
N GLY A 195 -16.45 -10.41 -14.00
CA GLY A 195 -17.72 -11.06 -14.30
C GLY A 195 -17.74 -12.58 -14.16
N LEU A 196 -16.71 -13.21 -13.58
CA LEU A 196 -16.62 -14.67 -13.44
C LEU A 196 -17.77 -15.28 -12.60
N PHE A 197 -18.33 -14.49 -11.68
CA PHE A 197 -19.42 -14.90 -10.78
C PHE A 197 -20.79 -14.32 -11.19
N GLY A 198 -20.91 -13.80 -12.42
CA GLY A 198 -22.14 -13.22 -12.96
C GLY A 198 -22.35 -11.73 -12.65
N ALA A 199 -23.40 -11.15 -13.24
CA ALA A 199 -23.64 -9.70 -13.26
C ALA A 199 -23.87 -9.08 -11.87
N ILE A 200 -24.52 -9.81 -10.95
CA ILE A 200 -24.77 -9.33 -9.58
C ILE A 200 -23.45 -9.15 -8.82
N ALA A 201 -22.54 -10.12 -8.93
CA ALA A 201 -21.24 -10.06 -8.27
C ALA A 201 -20.34 -8.98 -8.88
N GLN A 202 -20.45 -8.76 -10.20
CA GLN A 202 -19.74 -7.72 -10.92
C GLN A 202 -20.17 -6.29 -10.51
N ALA A 203 -21.39 -6.12 -10.01
CA ALA A 203 -21.88 -4.84 -9.51
C ALA A 203 -21.35 -4.47 -8.11
N ALA A 204 -20.91 -5.46 -7.32
CA ALA A 204 -20.40 -5.23 -5.95
C ALA A 204 -19.03 -5.87 -5.60
N PRO A 205 -17.97 -5.79 -6.45
CA PRO A 205 -16.65 -6.34 -6.13
C PRO A 205 -16.04 -5.80 -4.83
N PRO A 206 -16.18 -4.50 -4.49
CA PRO A 206 -15.73 -3.95 -3.21
C PRO A 206 -16.35 -4.65 -2.00
N LEU A 207 -17.66 -4.93 -2.05
CA LEU A 207 -18.38 -5.58 -0.95
C LEU A 207 -17.95 -7.04 -0.79
N ILE A 208 -17.74 -7.74 -1.91
CA ILE A 208 -17.20 -9.10 -1.91
C ILE A 208 -15.80 -9.12 -1.30
N SER A 209 -14.94 -8.17 -1.69
CA SER A 209 -13.59 -8.02 -1.13
C SER A 209 -13.63 -7.90 0.40
N LEU A 210 -14.48 -7.01 0.91
CA LEU A 210 -14.66 -6.82 2.34
C LEU A 210 -15.16 -8.09 3.04
N ALA A 211 -16.21 -8.73 2.50
CA ALA A 211 -16.80 -9.93 3.09
C ALA A 211 -15.80 -11.09 3.15
N ILE A 212 -15.06 -11.32 2.06
CA ILE A 212 -14.04 -12.37 2.00
C ILE A 212 -12.91 -12.05 2.98
N ALA A 213 -12.46 -10.81 3.08
CA ALA A 213 -11.42 -10.44 4.04
C ALA A 213 -11.88 -10.65 5.50
N LEU A 214 -13.13 -10.31 5.82
CA LEU A 214 -13.74 -10.49 7.15
C LEU A 214 -13.90 -11.96 7.55
N VAL A 215 -13.99 -12.89 6.59
CA VAL A 215 -14.09 -14.33 6.85
C VAL A 215 -12.71 -15.01 6.83
N THR A 216 -11.88 -14.66 5.85
CA THR A 216 -10.58 -15.33 5.64
C THR A 216 -9.55 -14.94 6.69
N ALA A 217 -9.52 -13.70 7.17
CA ALA A 217 -8.58 -13.30 8.23
C ALA A 217 -8.83 -14.09 9.54
N PRO A 218 -10.06 -14.23 10.05
CA PRO A 218 -10.31 -15.06 11.21
C PRO A 218 -10.08 -16.55 10.98
N LEU A 219 -10.45 -17.07 9.80
CA LEU A 219 -10.16 -18.46 9.44
C LEU A 219 -8.66 -18.76 9.46
N LEU A 220 -7.84 -17.89 8.86
CA LEU A 220 -6.38 -18.05 8.86
C LEU A 220 -5.78 -17.87 10.25
N ALA A 221 -6.29 -16.94 11.06
CA ALA A 221 -5.84 -16.75 12.43
C ALA A 221 -6.10 -18.01 13.28
N TRP A 222 -7.29 -18.60 13.13
CA TRP A 222 -7.67 -19.85 13.77
C TRP A 222 -6.80 -21.02 13.31
N LEU A 223 -6.65 -21.22 11.99
CA LEU A 223 -5.82 -22.30 11.42
C LEU A 223 -4.34 -22.19 11.82
N THR A 224 -3.82 -20.97 11.93
CA THR A 224 -2.42 -20.75 12.31
C THR A 224 -2.21 -20.71 13.82
N GLY A 225 -3.27 -20.63 14.62
CA GLY A 225 -3.21 -20.54 16.08
C GLY A 225 -2.43 -19.32 16.58
N GLY A 226 -2.46 -18.20 15.86
CA GLY A 226 -1.76 -16.97 16.24
C GLY A 226 -0.22 -17.02 16.18
N LYS A 227 0.37 -18.05 15.57
CA LYS A 227 1.83 -18.29 15.58
C LYS A 227 2.67 -17.22 14.87
N TYR A 228 2.08 -16.48 13.92
CA TYR A 228 2.81 -15.54 13.06
C TYR A 228 2.68 -14.07 13.48
N TYR A 229 2.11 -13.77 14.66
CA TYR A 229 2.03 -12.39 15.15
C TYR A 229 3.33 -11.92 15.79
N ILE A 230 3.98 -12.75 16.60
CA ILE A 230 5.20 -12.40 17.34
C ILE A 230 6.28 -13.45 17.07
N ALA A 231 7.38 -13.02 16.46
CA ALA A 231 8.52 -13.85 16.13
C ALA A 231 9.43 -14.13 17.34
N ARG A 232 9.52 -13.16 18.25
CA ARG A 232 10.31 -13.25 19.47
C ARG A 232 9.88 -12.20 20.48
N ILE A 233 10.27 -12.42 21.73
CA ILE A 233 10.15 -11.45 22.81
C ILE A 233 11.58 -11.11 23.25
N SER A 234 11.88 -9.82 23.44
CA SER A 234 13.15 -9.43 24.05
C SER A 234 13.09 -9.73 25.54
N SER A 235 14.10 -10.43 26.08
CA SER A 235 14.16 -10.64 27.53
C SER A 235 14.45 -9.32 28.24
N ASP A 236 13.63 -9.00 29.23
CA ASP A 236 13.79 -7.80 30.06
C ASP A 236 15.18 -7.75 30.71
N THR A 237 15.76 -8.90 31.06
CA THR A 237 17.12 -8.96 31.65
C THR A 237 18.22 -8.49 30.70
N LEU A 238 18.06 -8.67 29.39
CA LEU A 238 19.04 -8.21 28.39
C LEU A 238 18.82 -6.76 27.99
N LEU A 239 17.57 -6.29 28.05
CA LEU A 239 17.26 -4.88 27.82
C LEU A 239 17.61 -4.00 29.03
N TYR A 240 17.48 -4.56 30.23
CA TYR A 240 17.56 -3.90 31.54
C TYR A 240 18.52 -4.61 32.51
N PRO A 241 19.83 -4.70 32.22
CA PRO A 241 20.77 -5.31 33.15
C PRO A 241 20.82 -4.58 34.51
N GLN A 242 20.44 -3.30 34.55
CA GLN A 242 20.44 -2.44 35.75
C GLN A 242 19.02 -2.08 36.25
N GLY A 243 17.98 -2.75 35.74
CA GLY A 243 16.57 -2.44 36.06
C GLY A 243 15.86 -1.62 34.99
N ARG A 244 14.51 -1.60 35.02
CA ARG A 244 13.68 -0.89 34.03
C ARG A 244 13.91 0.62 34.15
N GLN A 245 14.27 1.24 33.04
CA GLN A 245 14.43 2.69 32.91
C GLN A 245 13.32 3.22 32.00
N GLU A 246 12.99 4.52 32.05
CA GLU A 246 12.02 5.09 31.10
C GLU A 246 12.63 5.27 29.71
N SER A 247 13.93 5.58 29.66
CA SER A 247 14.69 5.74 28.41
C SER A 247 15.97 4.90 28.42
N LEU A 248 16.42 4.50 27.24
CA LEU A 248 17.66 3.78 27.00
C LEU A 248 18.45 4.45 25.88
N LEU A 249 19.78 4.39 25.97
CA LEU A 249 20.68 4.82 24.89
C LEU A 249 20.77 3.73 23.81
N CYS A 250 20.64 4.14 22.55
CA CYS A 250 20.88 3.26 21.41
C CYS A 250 22.39 3.08 21.20
N GLY A 251 22.89 1.84 21.21
CA GLY A 251 24.32 1.55 21.06
C GLY A 251 24.93 1.86 19.69
N LEU A 252 24.14 2.31 18.71
CA LEU A 252 24.63 2.70 17.37
C LEU A 252 24.62 4.22 17.16
N CYS A 253 23.51 4.89 17.47
CA CYS A 253 23.41 6.35 17.28
C CYS A 253 23.62 7.16 18.56
N ASN A 254 23.80 6.48 19.71
CA ASN A 254 24.04 7.07 21.02
C ASN A 254 22.97 8.07 21.52
N ASN A 255 21.78 8.07 20.90
CA ASN A 255 20.64 8.87 21.32
C ASN A 255 19.77 8.10 22.32
N ALA A 256 19.09 8.83 23.21
CA ALA A 256 18.14 8.29 24.16
C ALA A 256 16.75 8.12 23.52
N PHE A 257 16.12 6.98 23.75
CA PHE A 257 14.76 6.66 23.28
C PHE A 257 13.95 6.02 24.39
N GLU A 258 12.63 6.12 24.29
CA GLU A 258 11.70 5.45 25.20
C GLU A 258 11.86 3.93 25.11
N THR A 259 11.75 3.26 26.26
CA THR A 259 11.91 1.81 26.34
C THR A 259 11.00 0.96 25.46
N PRO A 260 9.72 1.32 25.21
CA PRO A 260 8.87 0.55 24.31
C PRO A 260 9.41 0.49 22.87
N ASP A 261 10.17 1.51 22.44
CA ASP A 261 10.74 1.65 21.10
C ASP A 261 12.13 1.01 20.94
N MET A 262 12.64 0.39 22.00
CA MET A 262 13.97 -0.21 22.06
C MET A 262 13.89 -1.73 21.96
N ALA A 263 14.86 -2.32 21.26
CA ALA A 263 15.04 -3.76 21.15
C ALA A 263 16.48 -4.17 21.47
N TYR A 264 16.70 -5.39 21.94
CA TYR A 264 18.06 -5.91 22.12
C TYR A 264 18.57 -6.56 20.83
N CYS A 265 19.70 -6.08 20.29
CA CYS A 265 20.33 -6.68 19.12
C CYS A 265 21.39 -7.71 19.54
N PRO A 266 21.23 -9.01 19.22
CA PRO A 266 22.22 -10.03 19.58
C PRO A 266 23.54 -9.90 18.80
N ALA A 267 23.51 -9.31 17.58
CA ALA A 267 24.71 -9.11 16.77
C ALA A 267 25.67 -8.08 17.40
N TYR A 268 25.12 -6.98 17.92
CA TYR A 268 25.88 -5.91 18.58
C TYR A 268 25.89 -5.99 20.10
N ARG A 269 25.13 -6.92 20.68
CA ARG A 269 24.95 -7.15 22.13
C ARG A 269 24.56 -5.89 22.91
N THR A 270 23.78 -5.00 22.29
CA THR A 270 23.36 -3.71 22.86
C THR A 270 21.88 -3.43 22.58
N PRO A 271 21.21 -2.62 23.40
CA PRO A 271 19.95 -1.98 23.03
C PRO A 271 20.11 -1.13 21.77
N ILE A 272 19.13 -1.22 20.87
CA ILE A 272 19.07 -0.53 19.59
C ILE A 272 17.68 0.08 19.42
N CYS A 273 17.61 1.30 18.87
CA CYS A 273 16.33 1.92 18.53
C CYS A 273 15.73 1.32 17.25
N SER A 274 14.41 1.44 17.10
CA SER A 274 13.68 0.92 15.93
C SER A 274 14.23 1.41 14.58
N LEU A 275 14.69 2.67 14.50
CA LEU A 275 15.26 3.24 13.28
C LEU A 275 16.61 2.59 12.93
N CYS A 276 17.54 2.52 13.87
CA CYS A 276 18.83 1.88 13.63
C CYS A 276 18.66 0.38 13.32
N CYS A 277 17.69 -0.29 13.96
CA CYS A 277 17.33 -1.68 13.65
C CYS A 277 16.75 -1.84 12.22
N SER A 278 16.12 -0.80 11.69
CA SER A 278 15.61 -0.80 10.32
C SER A 278 16.69 -0.51 9.28
N LEU A 279 17.67 0.34 9.61
CA LEU A 279 18.74 0.75 8.72
C LEU A 279 19.94 -0.21 8.69
N ASP A 280 20.16 -0.99 9.75
CA ASP A 280 21.36 -1.82 9.81
C ASP A 280 21.16 -3.19 9.15
N ALA A 281 21.65 -3.31 7.91
CA ALA A 281 21.66 -4.58 7.17
C ALA A 281 22.71 -5.58 7.67
N ARG A 282 23.75 -5.14 8.39
CA ARG A 282 24.90 -5.98 8.78
C ARG A 282 24.55 -6.98 9.88
N CYS A 283 23.58 -6.63 10.74
CA CYS A 283 23.08 -7.55 11.75
C CYS A 283 22.42 -8.80 11.13
N GLY A 284 22.03 -8.69 9.86
CA GLY A 284 21.45 -9.75 9.05
C GLY A 284 20.33 -10.47 9.77
N ASP A 285 19.44 -9.76 10.49
CA ASP A 285 18.28 -10.27 11.23
C ASP A 285 18.56 -11.50 12.13
N GLN A 286 19.76 -11.59 12.73
CA GLN A 286 20.12 -12.66 13.68
C GLN A 286 19.17 -12.71 14.89
N CYS A 287 18.48 -11.61 15.16
CA CYS A 287 17.43 -11.54 16.17
C CYS A 287 16.27 -12.50 15.93
N LYS A 288 15.93 -12.84 14.66
CA LYS A 288 14.74 -13.61 14.29
C LYS A 288 15.01 -14.64 13.17
N PRO A 289 15.73 -15.74 13.46
CA PRO A 289 16.26 -16.64 12.42
C PRO A 289 15.18 -17.32 11.54
N ARG A 290 14.03 -17.71 12.09
CA ARG A 290 12.94 -18.37 11.34
C ARG A 290 11.81 -17.43 10.86
N ALA A 291 11.94 -16.14 11.12
CA ALA A 291 10.86 -15.18 10.84
C ALA A 291 11.05 -14.40 9.52
N ARG A 292 12.09 -14.76 8.76
CA ARG A 292 12.45 -14.09 7.51
C ARG A 292 11.65 -14.60 6.34
N LEU A 293 11.37 -13.71 5.39
CA LEU A 293 10.64 -14.05 4.16
C LEU A 293 11.22 -15.29 3.44
N SER A 294 12.55 -15.37 3.31
CA SER A 294 13.20 -16.51 2.65
C SER A 294 12.97 -17.84 3.36
N MET A 295 13.00 -17.83 4.70
CA MET A 295 12.76 -19.03 5.51
C MET A 295 11.27 -19.41 5.52
N GLN A 296 10.38 -18.40 5.60
CA GLN A 296 8.93 -18.62 5.52
C GLN A 296 8.53 -19.22 4.17
N PHE A 297 9.16 -18.77 3.08
CA PHE A 297 8.95 -19.33 1.75
C PHE A 297 9.46 -20.77 1.63
N GLU A 298 10.66 -21.05 2.17
CA GLU A 298 11.20 -22.40 2.20
C GLU A 298 10.32 -23.37 3.01
N ASP A 299 9.82 -22.94 4.17
CA ASP A 299 8.89 -23.71 5.01
C ASP A 299 7.55 -23.96 4.29
N LEU A 300 7.05 -22.98 3.53
CA LEU A 300 5.84 -23.13 2.73
C LEU A 300 6.04 -24.16 1.60
N ILE A 301 7.12 -24.05 0.83
CA ILE A 301 7.45 -25.02 -0.23
C ILE A 301 7.63 -26.41 0.36
N GLY A 302 8.32 -26.53 1.50
CA GLY A 302 8.50 -27.81 2.19
C GLY A 302 7.16 -28.46 2.61
N LYS A 303 6.11 -27.68 2.86
CA LYS A 303 4.77 -28.18 3.17
C LYS A 303 3.95 -28.53 1.94
N VAL A 304 4.00 -27.69 0.89
CA VAL A 304 3.19 -27.87 -0.33
C VAL A 304 3.81 -28.91 -1.26
N LEU A 305 5.14 -28.96 -1.33
CA LEU A 305 5.93 -29.81 -2.22
C LEU A 305 7.01 -30.55 -1.40
N PRO A 306 6.63 -31.53 -0.56
CA PRO A 306 7.56 -32.19 0.37
C PRO A 306 8.68 -32.97 -0.33
N ARG A 307 8.48 -33.35 -1.59
CA ARG A 307 9.48 -34.05 -2.42
C ARG A 307 10.41 -33.11 -3.19
N PHE A 308 10.18 -31.80 -3.15
CA PHE A 308 11.03 -30.83 -3.87
C PHE A 308 12.34 -30.61 -3.10
N PRO A 309 13.52 -30.81 -3.72
CA PRO A 309 14.78 -30.68 -3.00
C PRO A 309 15.05 -29.21 -2.66
N ARG A 310 15.06 -28.88 -1.37
CA ARG A 310 15.19 -27.50 -0.86
C ARG A 310 16.48 -26.79 -1.29
N HIS A 311 17.53 -27.56 -1.57
CA HIS A 311 18.80 -27.01 -2.06
C HIS A 311 18.64 -26.23 -3.38
N TYR A 312 17.68 -26.60 -4.24
CA TYR A 312 17.42 -25.87 -5.48
C TYR A 312 16.94 -24.43 -5.25
N LEU A 313 16.24 -24.14 -4.15
CA LEU A 313 15.74 -22.80 -3.82
C LEU A 313 16.88 -21.81 -3.50
N HIS A 314 18.01 -22.33 -3.04
CA HIS A 314 19.19 -21.54 -2.71
C HIS A 314 20.15 -21.40 -3.89
N THR A 315 19.85 -22.01 -5.04
CA THR A 315 20.67 -21.86 -6.23
C THR A 315 20.55 -20.46 -6.82
N ARG A 316 21.65 -19.96 -7.39
CA ARG A 316 21.67 -18.68 -8.13
C ARG A 316 20.61 -18.66 -9.23
N LEU A 317 20.42 -19.80 -9.89
CA LEU A 317 19.45 -19.96 -10.98
C LEU A 317 18.02 -19.77 -10.49
N ALA A 318 17.63 -20.36 -9.35
CA ALA A 318 16.28 -20.18 -8.81
C ALA A 318 15.99 -18.74 -8.39
N GLN A 319 16.97 -18.06 -7.77
CA GLN A 319 16.83 -16.64 -7.40
C GLN A 319 16.72 -15.74 -8.64
N TYR A 320 17.52 -16.03 -9.67
CA TYR A 320 17.47 -15.32 -10.95
C TYR A 320 16.13 -15.52 -11.66
N LEU A 321 15.69 -16.77 -11.85
CA LEU A 321 14.43 -17.08 -12.53
C LEU A 321 13.24 -16.51 -11.78
N GLY A 322 13.24 -16.54 -10.44
CA GLY A 322 12.20 -15.94 -9.62
C GLY A 322 12.11 -14.43 -9.81
N LEU A 323 13.24 -13.72 -9.73
CA LEU A 323 13.28 -12.26 -9.95
C LEU A 323 12.90 -11.88 -11.38
N LEU A 324 13.40 -12.62 -12.36
CA LEU A 324 13.07 -12.42 -13.78
C LEU A 324 11.57 -12.59 -14.03
N THR A 325 10.96 -13.65 -13.48
CA THR A 325 9.52 -13.90 -13.62
C THR A 325 8.69 -12.73 -13.08
N ILE A 326 9.08 -12.18 -11.92
CA ILE A 326 8.39 -11.02 -11.33
C ILE A 326 8.52 -9.79 -12.23
N LEU A 327 9.73 -9.47 -12.71
CA LEU A 327 9.96 -8.31 -13.56
C LEU A 327 9.24 -8.43 -14.91
N VAL A 328 9.26 -9.61 -15.52
CA VAL A 328 8.60 -9.89 -16.80
C VAL A 328 7.08 -9.85 -16.65
N ALA A 329 6.52 -10.48 -15.61
CA ALA A 329 5.08 -10.45 -15.36
C ALA A 329 4.59 -9.02 -15.08
N GLY A 330 5.31 -8.25 -14.27
CA GLY A 330 4.99 -6.85 -14.00
C GLY A 330 5.04 -5.97 -15.26
N SER A 331 6.10 -6.12 -16.07
CA SER A 331 6.26 -5.38 -17.32
C SER A 331 5.19 -5.78 -18.36
N SER A 332 4.86 -7.06 -18.45
CA SER A 332 3.78 -7.57 -19.30
C SER A 332 2.44 -6.99 -18.90
N GLY A 333 2.12 -6.93 -17.61
CA GLY A 333 0.89 -6.34 -17.11
C GLY A 333 0.79 -4.86 -17.43
N ALA A 334 1.86 -4.09 -17.19
CA ALA A 334 1.90 -2.67 -17.53
C ALA A 334 1.72 -2.41 -19.03
N LEU A 335 2.44 -3.15 -19.88
CA LEU A 335 2.31 -3.02 -21.34
C LEU A 335 0.93 -3.45 -21.84
N ALA A 336 0.33 -4.49 -21.27
CA ALA A 336 -1.02 -4.92 -21.63
C ALA A 336 -2.08 -3.88 -21.27
N LEU A 337 -1.94 -3.20 -20.13
CA LEU A 337 -2.83 -2.11 -19.74
C LEU A 337 -2.73 -0.93 -20.72
N ILE A 338 -1.51 -0.49 -21.04
CA ILE A 338 -1.29 0.61 -21.99
C ILE A 338 -1.77 0.22 -23.40
N TYR A 339 -1.49 -1.02 -23.83
CA TYR A 339 -1.98 -1.53 -25.12
C TYR A 339 -3.51 -1.45 -25.20
N ASN A 340 -4.22 -1.91 -24.18
CA ASN A 340 -5.68 -1.86 -24.17
C ASN A 340 -6.20 -0.42 -24.17
N GLN A 341 -5.55 0.49 -23.44
CA GLN A 341 -5.90 1.91 -23.43
C GLN A 341 -5.75 2.53 -24.82
N VAL A 342 -4.61 2.32 -25.48
CA VAL A 342 -4.34 2.89 -26.81
C VAL A 342 -5.23 2.23 -27.87
N ALA A 343 -5.45 0.92 -27.77
CA ALA A 343 -6.34 0.17 -28.66
C ALA A 343 -7.78 0.69 -28.63
N HIS A 344 -8.31 1.04 -27.45
CA HIS A 344 -9.67 1.59 -27.34
C HIS A 344 -9.79 3.02 -27.90
N GLY A 345 -8.71 3.79 -27.93
CA GLY A 345 -8.69 5.16 -28.47
C GLY A 345 -8.49 5.25 -30.00
N LEU A 346 -8.24 4.13 -30.68
CA LEU A 346 -8.10 4.09 -32.14
C LEU A 346 -9.47 4.24 -32.81
N ILE A 347 -9.72 5.43 -33.35
CA ILE A 347 -10.97 5.81 -34.04
C ILE A 347 -11.20 4.98 -35.31
N ASP A 348 -10.12 4.61 -36.01
CA ASP A 348 -10.18 3.70 -37.16
C ASP A 348 -9.99 2.25 -36.70
N GLN A 349 -11.07 1.46 -36.76
CA GLN A 349 -11.07 0.01 -36.60
C GLN A 349 -10.36 -0.72 -37.77
N SER A 350 -9.34 -0.11 -38.37
CA SER A 350 -8.56 -0.76 -39.40
C SER A 350 -7.80 -1.94 -38.78
N PRO A 351 -7.91 -3.16 -39.32
CA PRO A 351 -7.20 -4.33 -38.81
C PRO A 351 -5.67 -4.14 -38.86
N GLU A 352 -5.19 -3.36 -39.83
CA GLU A 352 -3.77 -3.07 -40.00
C GLU A 352 -3.20 -2.20 -38.87
N ALA A 353 -3.92 -1.17 -38.41
CA ALA A 353 -3.47 -0.34 -37.30
C ALA A 353 -3.39 -1.14 -35.99
N HIS A 354 -4.36 -2.01 -35.72
CA HIS A 354 -4.35 -2.91 -34.57
C HIS A 354 -3.17 -3.89 -34.62
N HIS A 355 -2.89 -4.45 -35.80
CA HIS A 355 -1.76 -5.35 -36.00
C HIS A 355 -0.41 -4.65 -35.80
N LEU A 356 -0.25 -3.44 -36.34
CA LEU A 356 0.95 -2.62 -36.14
C LEU A 356 1.14 -2.24 -34.66
N LEU A 357 0.06 -1.88 -33.96
CA LEU A 357 0.09 -1.59 -32.54
C LEU A 357 0.52 -2.81 -31.73
N MET A 358 -0.10 -3.97 -31.98
CA MET A 358 0.26 -5.22 -31.32
C MET A 358 1.74 -5.56 -31.54
N LEU A 359 2.23 -5.43 -32.78
CA LEU A 359 3.65 -5.64 -33.10
C LEU A 359 4.57 -4.66 -32.37
N ALA A 360 4.20 -3.39 -32.27
CA ALA A 360 4.98 -2.39 -31.55
C ALA A 360 5.09 -2.73 -30.05
N PHE A 361 3.97 -3.09 -29.42
CA PHE A 361 3.94 -3.50 -28.01
C PHE A 361 4.66 -4.82 -27.75
N LEU A 362 4.57 -5.79 -28.67
CA LEU A 362 5.33 -7.03 -28.58
C LEU A 362 6.84 -6.77 -28.66
N LYS A 363 7.29 -5.91 -29.58
CA LYS A 363 8.70 -5.51 -29.68
C LYS A 363 9.17 -4.77 -28.43
N ALA A 364 8.34 -3.89 -27.87
CA ALA A 364 8.62 -3.20 -26.62
C ALA A 364 8.76 -4.21 -25.46
N PHE A 365 7.83 -5.16 -25.34
CA PHE A 365 7.87 -6.22 -24.34
C PHE A 365 9.14 -7.06 -24.42
N LEU A 366 9.48 -7.57 -25.61
CA LEU A 366 10.68 -8.36 -25.82
C LEU A 366 11.95 -7.57 -25.46
N THR A 367 11.99 -6.28 -25.80
CA THR A 367 13.10 -5.38 -25.45
C THR A 367 13.22 -5.23 -23.93
N VAL A 368 12.10 -4.98 -23.24
CA VAL A 368 12.07 -4.87 -21.77
C VAL A 368 12.46 -6.19 -21.10
N CYS A 369 12.07 -7.35 -21.63
CA CYS A 369 12.48 -8.65 -21.10
C CYS A 369 14.00 -8.83 -21.12
N VAL A 370 14.69 -8.35 -22.16
CA VAL A 370 16.15 -8.41 -22.23
C VAL A 370 16.78 -7.56 -21.12
N PHE A 371 16.32 -6.32 -20.95
CA PHE A 371 16.82 -5.45 -19.87
C PHE A 371 16.48 -6.01 -18.48
N ALA A 372 15.29 -6.59 -18.30
CA ALA A 372 14.88 -7.25 -17.06
C ALA A 372 15.79 -8.45 -16.74
N GLY A 373 16.20 -9.23 -17.76
CA GLY A 373 17.20 -10.30 -17.64
C GLY A 373 18.53 -9.79 -17.11
N VAL A 374 19.09 -8.76 -17.73
CA VAL A 374 20.36 -8.16 -17.31
C VAL A 374 20.26 -7.60 -15.88
N LEU A 375 19.19 -6.86 -15.57
CA LEU A 375 18.95 -6.30 -14.25
C LEU A 375 18.80 -7.39 -13.18
N ALA A 376 18.01 -8.43 -13.45
CA ALA A 376 17.82 -9.54 -12.53
C ALA A 376 19.14 -10.25 -12.22
N TRP A 377 19.97 -10.46 -13.25
CA TRP A 377 21.29 -11.07 -13.08
C TRP A 377 22.23 -10.18 -12.25
N TRP A 378 22.27 -8.88 -12.54
CA TRP A 378 23.08 -7.91 -11.80
C TRP A 378 22.70 -7.83 -10.32
N VAL A 379 21.40 -7.83 -10.01
CA VAL A 379 20.88 -7.81 -8.63
C VAL A 379 21.26 -9.09 -7.87
N VAL A 380 21.16 -10.27 -8.51
CA VAL A 380 21.55 -11.53 -7.87
C VAL A 380 23.05 -11.55 -7.56
N LEU A 381 23.90 -11.12 -8.51
CA LEU A 381 25.35 -11.08 -8.31
C LEU A 381 25.79 -10.08 -7.23
N THR A 382 25.22 -8.87 -7.23
CA THR A 382 25.55 -7.84 -6.22
C THR A 382 25.07 -8.22 -4.82
N ARG A 383 23.99 -8.98 -4.69
CA ARG A 383 23.53 -9.51 -3.40
C ARG A 383 24.52 -10.54 -2.83
N GLU A 384 25.12 -11.34 -3.69
CA GLU A 384 26.11 -12.35 -3.30
C GLU A 384 27.46 -11.70 -2.94
N SER A 385 27.88 -10.68 -3.70
CA SER A 385 29.13 -9.95 -3.41
C SER A 385 29.10 -9.19 -2.08
N ARG A 386 27.91 -8.89 -1.53
CA ARG A 386 27.73 -8.25 -0.21
C ARG A 386 27.65 -9.25 0.96
N ARG A 387 27.62 -10.55 0.69
CA ARG A 387 27.62 -11.61 1.73
C ARG A 387 29.01 -12.14 2.05
N VAL A 388 29.99 -11.88 1.19
CA VAL A 388 31.44 -12.10 1.41
C VAL A 388 32.02 -10.83 2.00
#